data_AF-A0A7J4KM69-F1
#
_entry.id   AF-A0A7J4KM69-F1
#
_cell.length_a   1.000
_cell.length_b   1.000
_cell.length_c   1.000
_cell.angle_alpha   90.00
_cell.angle_beta   90.00
_cell.angle_gamma   90.00
#
_symmetry.space_group_name_H-M   'P 1'
#
loop_
_entity.id
_entity.type
_entity.pdbx_description
1 polymer ?
#
loop_
_entity_poly.entity_id
_entity_poly.type
_entity_poly.pdbx_seq_one_letter_code
_entity_poly.pdbx_strand_id
1 'polypeptide(L)' 'MCEMCKQKFHLQEHQSGLVFDDKFFICEDCRTNTPDQEIMDWSQSTMRSSAAMPISLWLIQEQNKNKPPFSRRKE' A
#
# COMPACT_ATOMS: atom_id res chain seq x y z
N MET A 1 7.54 0.13 -7.69
CA MET A 1 7.21 -0.46 -9.01
C MET A 1 5.91 -1.22 -8.84
N CYS A 2 4.99 -1.16 -9.81
CA CYS A 2 3.71 -1.86 -9.75
C CYS A 2 3.91 -3.35 -10.02
N GLU A 3 3.37 -4.21 -9.17
CA GLU A 3 3.53 -5.66 -9.31
C GLU A 3 2.66 -6.26 -10.41
N MET A 4 1.62 -5.55 -10.85
CA MET A 4 0.76 -5.99 -11.94
C MET A 4 1.29 -5.55 -13.31
N CYS A 5 1.45 -4.24 -13.54
CA CYS A 5 1.89 -3.72 -14.84
C CYS A 5 3.41 -3.56 -14.98
N LYS A 6 4.18 -3.83 -13.93
CA LYS A 6 5.66 -3.66 -13.87
C LYS A 6 6.16 -2.25 -14.17
N GLN A 7 5.27 -1.26 -14.22
CA GLN A 7 5.65 0.15 -14.39
C GLN A 7 6.19 0.74 -13.09
N LYS A 8 7.18 1.63 -13.22
CA LYS A 8 7.64 2.45 -12.10
C LYS A 8 6.65 3.60 -11.91
N PHE A 9 6.36 3.92 -10.65
CA PHE A 9 5.44 4.99 -10.31
C PHE A 9 5.84 5.61 -8.97
N HIS A 10 5.47 6.88 -8.77
CA HIS A 10 5.74 7.60 -7.53
C HIS A 10 4.60 7.39 -6.53
N LEU A 11 4.93 6.92 -5.32
CA LEU A 11 3.93 6.65 -4.27
C LEU A 11 3.13 7.90 -3.87
N GLN A 12 3.75 9.08 -3.97
CA GLN A 12 3.10 10.36 -3.67
C GLN A 12 2.02 10.75 -4.70
N GLU A 13 2.13 10.27 -5.93
CA GLU A 13 1.23 10.56 -7.05
C GLU A 13 0.13 9.49 -7.19
N HIS A 14 0.33 8.29 -6.65
CA HIS A 14 -0.62 7.17 -6.71
C HIS A 14 -1.11 6.76 -5.32
N GLN A 15 -1.64 7.73 -4.56
CA GLN A 15 -2.05 7.53 -3.17
C GLN A 15 -3.22 6.54 -3.00
N SER A 16 -4.01 6.36 -4.06
CA SER A 16 -5.13 5.42 -4.12
C SER A 16 -4.69 4.00 -4.50
N GLY A 17 -3.42 3.77 -4.84
CA GLY A 17 -2.93 2.42 -5.08
C GLY A 17 -2.90 1.57 -3.80
N LEU A 18 -2.52 0.30 -3.92
CA LEU A 18 -2.49 -0.64 -2.81
C LEU A 18 -1.07 -1.10 -2.48
N VAL A 19 -0.86 -1.38 -1.20
CA VAL A 19 0.34 -2.00 -0.64
C VAL A 19 -0.06 -3.29 0.05
N PHE A 20 0.71 -4.34 -0.20
CA PHE A 20 0.59 -5.63 0.46
C PHE A 20 1.93 -6.00 1.11
N ASP A 21 1.89 -6.45 2.37
CA ASP A 21 3.07 -6.85 3.18
C ASP A 21 4.24 -5.85 3.16
N ASP A 22 3.94 -4.54 3.13
CA ASP A 22 4.94 -3.45 3.05
C ASP A 22 5.93 -3.53 1.87
N LYS A 23 5.70 -4.43 0.90
CA LYS A 23 6.68 -4.77 -0.16
C LYS A 23 6.10 -4.74 -1.56
N PHE A 24 4.85 -5.15 -1.71
CA PHE A 24 4.22 -5.29 -3.02
C PHE A 24 3.28 -4.13 -3.24
N PHE A 25 3.51 -3.40 -4.34
CA PHE A 25 2.79 -2.17 -4.64
C PHE A 25 1.97 -2.35 -5.90
N ILE A 26 0.72 -1.90 -5.89
CA ILE A 26 -0.16 -1.83 -7.06
C ILE A 26 -0.47 -0.36 -7.31
N CYS A 27 -0.22 0.13 -8.53
CA CYS A 27 -0.55 1.51 -8.89
C CYS A 27 -2.06 1.72 -8.97
N GLU A 28 -2.48 2.98 -8.92
CA GLU A 28 -3.89 3.38 -8.99
C GLU A 28 -4.58 2.92 -10.27
N ASP A 29 -3.89 2.95 -11.41
CA ASP A 29 -4.43 2.48 -12.68
C ASP A 29 -4.74 0.98 -12.64
N CYS A 30 -3.83 0.16 -12.12
CA CYS A 30 -4.06 -1.28 -11.98
C CYS A 30 -5.17 -1.54 -10.97
N ARG A 31 -5.21 -0.80 -9.85
CA ARG A 31 -6.27 -0.94 -8.85
C ARG A 31 -7.65 -0.54 -9.38
N THR A 32 -7.73 0.42 -10.30
CA THR A 32 -9.00 0.88 -10.87
C THR A 32 -9.48 0.00 -12.03
N ASN A 33 -8.55 -0.51 -12.83
CA ASN A 33 -8.87 -1.32 -14.01
C ASN A 33 -8.98 -2.82 -13.72
N THR A 34 -8.51 -3.28 -12.55
CA THR A 34 -8.56 -4.69 -12.17
C THR A 34 -9.71 -4.89 -11.17
N PRO A 35 -10.59 -5.88 -11.38
CA PRO A 35 -11.60 -6.24 -10.40
C PRO A 35 -10.98 -6.59 -9.05
N ASP A 36 -11.61 -6.16 -7.95
CA ASP A 36 -11.12 -6.46 -6.60
C ASP A 36 -10.90 -7.97 -6.37
N GLN A 37 -11.73 -8.82 -6.97
CA GLN A 37 -11.59 -10.28 -6.88
C GLN A 37 -10.29 -10.79 -7.51
N GLU A 38 -9.90 -10.26 -8.68
CA GLU A 38 -8.63 -10.62 -9.31
C GLU A 38 -7.43 -10.12 -8.50
N ILE A 39 -7.54 -8.93 -7.89
CA ILE A 39 -6.52 -8.41 -6.98
C ILE A 39 -6.41 -9.33 -5.75
N MET A 40 -7.53 -9.78 -5.18
CA MET A 40 -7.53 -10.71 -4.06
C MET A 40 -6.95 -12.07 -4.45
N ASP A 41 -7.34 -12.65 -5.58
CA ASP A 41 -6.83 -13.94 -6.04
C ASP A 41 -5.33 -13.87 -6.34
N TRP A 42 -4.87 -12.80 -6.98
CA TRP A 42 -3.45 -12.51 -7.16
C TRP A 42 -2.74 -12.40 -5.81
N SER A 43 -3.34 -11.65 -4.87
CA SER A 43 -2.75 -11.46 -3.54
C SER A 43 -2.65 -12.79 -2.80
N GLN A 44 -3.65 -13.67 -2.86
CA GLN A 44 -3.63 -14.98 -2.19
C GLN A 44 -2.62 -15.96 -2.81
N SER A 45 -2.49 -15.93 -4.14
CA SER A 45 -1.53 -16.76 -4.87
C SER A 45 -0.09 -16.31 -4.62
N THR A 46 0.13 -15.01 -4.57
CA THR A 46 1.45 -14.40 -4.38
C THR A 46 1.83 -14.31 -2.89
N MET A 47 0.84 -14.19 -2.01
CA MET A 47 1.00 -13.81 -0.60
C MET A 47 -0.06 -14.55 0.24
N ARG A 48 0.37 -15.39 1.19
CA ARG A 48 -0.52 -16.29 1.95
C ARG A 48 -1.41 -15.55 2.97
N SER A 49 -2.33 -14.68 2.52
CA SER A 49 -3.21 -13.80 3.29
C SER A 49 -2.50 -12.55 3.82
N SER A 50 -2.37 -11.52 2.99
CA SER A 50 -1.89 -10.18 3.40
C SER A 50 -3.02 -9.17 3.29
N ALA A 51 -3.24 -8.37 4.34
CA ALA A 51 -4.20 -7.28 4.28
C ALA A 51 -3.72 -6.20 3.30
N ALA A 52 -4.58 -5.84 2.35
CA ALA A 52 -4.34 -4.74 1.43
C ALA A 52 -4.48 -3.40 2.17
N MET A 53 -3.55 -2.47 1.94
CA MET A 53 -3.61 -1.12 2.50
C MET A 53 -3.44 -0.07 1.40
N PRO A 54 -4.24 1.01 1.39
CA PRO A 54 -3.98 2.16 0.53
C PRO A 54 -2.57 2.74 0.73
N ILE A 55 -1.91 3.14 -0.36
CA ILE A 55 -0.57 3.74 -0.33
C ILE A 55 -0.53 4.98 0.57
N SER A 56 -1.56 5.83 0.53
CA SER A 56 -1.70 6.98 1.44
C SER A 56 -1.61 6.58 2.92
N LEU A 57 -2.34 5.55 3.34
CA LEU A 57 -2.33 5.08 4.72
C LEU A 57 -0.98 4.45 5.07
N TRP A 58 -0.40 3.69 4.15
CA TRP A 58 0.93 3.11 4.33
C TRP A 58 2.00 4.19 4.52
N LEU A 59 2.00 5.24 3.69
CA LEU A 59 2.94 6.37 3.80
C LEU A 59 2.79 7.09 5.15
N ILE A 60 1.57 7.28 5.64
CA ILE A 60 1.33 7.86 6.98
C ILE A 60 1.92 6.96 8.06
N GLN A 61 1.71 5.64 7.97
CA GLN A 61 2.29 4.69 8.91
C GLN A 61 3.81 4.74 8.89
N GLU A 62 4.44 4.70 7.71
CA GLU A 62 5.89 4.80 7.55
C GLU A 62 6.45 6.10 8.15
N GLN A 63 5.80 7.24 7.90
CA GLN A 63 6.21 8.53 8.47
C GLN A 63 6.05 8.59 9.99
N ASN A 64 5.12 7.81 10.56
CA ASN A 64 4.87 7.77 11.98
C ASN A 64 5.67 6.67 12.71
N LYS A 65 6.17 5.62 12.01
CA LYS A 65 7.03 4.57 12.58
C LYS A 65 8.27 5.16 13.28
N ASN A 66 8.78 6.28 12.77
CA ASN A 66 9.98 6.94 13.31
C ASN A 66 9.68 8.08 14.28
N LYS A 67 8.41 8.36 14.59
CA LYS A 67 8.05 9.38 15.57
C LYS A 67 7.95 8.72 16.95
N PRO A 68 8.61 9.26 17.99
CA PRO A 68 8.37 8.80 19.34
C PRO A 68 6.86 8.97 19.64
N PRO A 69 6.20 7.97 20.26
CA PRO A 69 4.82 8.10 20.67
C PRO A 69 4.72 9.38 21.50
N PHE A 70 3.81 10.28 21.10
CA PHE A 70 3.58 11.58 21.70
C PHE A 70 3.89 11.54 23.20
N SER A 71 5.05 12.10 23.60
CA SER A 71 5.29 12.43 24.99
C SER A 71 4.23 13.47 25.32
N ARG A 72 3.17 13.06 26.00
CA ARG A 72 2.20 13.98 26.59
C ARG A 72 3.02 14.95 27.45
N ARG A 73 3.26 16.17 26.96
CA ARG A 73 3.65 17.26 27.83
C ARG A 73 2.45 17.46 28.75
N LYS A 74 2.59 17.00 29.99
CA LYS A 74 1.71 17.42 31.07
C LYS A 74 1.97 18.92 31.23
N GLU A 75 1.01 19.73 30.84
CA GLU A 75 0.87 21.10 31.31
C GLU A 75 -0.09 21.09 32.49
#